data_AF-A0A1M3N800-F1
#
_entry.id   AF-A0A1M3N800-F1
#
_cell.length_a   1.000
_cell.length_b   1.000
_cell.length_c   1.000
_cell.angle_alpha   90.00
_cell.angle_beta   90.00
_cell.angle_gamma   90.00
#
_symmetry.space_group_name_H-M   'P 1'
#
loop_
_entity.id
_entity.type
_entity.pdbx_description
1 polymer ?
#
loop_
_entity_poly.entity_id
_entity_poly.type
_entity_poly.pdbx_seq_one_letter_code
_entity_poly.pdbx_strand_id
1 'polypeptide(L)' 'MGLERITFAWPGSDTPGEGHYYSVKGPTFLIEYDNPQNRANHIHSVWRDFTDDWGEDLLAWHYASAQGRRTER' A
#
# COMPACT_ATOMS: atom_id res chain seq x y z
N MET A 1 -20.20 -9.54 -2.16
CA MET A 1 -19.82 -9.15 -3.53
C MET A 1 -18.89 -7.95 -3.41
N GLY A 2 -17.85 -7.86 -4.23
CA GLY A 2 -16.75 -6.90 -4.04
C GLY A 2 -15.61 -7.04 -5.06
N LEU A 3 -15.53 -8.18 -5.76
CA LEU A 3 -14.53 -8.44 -6.81
C LEU A 3 -14.76 -7.59 -8.07
N GLU A 4 -15.99 -7.17 -8.32
CA GLU A 4 -16.38 -6.35 -9.47
C GLU A 4 -15.71 -4.97 -9.52
N ARG A 5 -15.12 -4.52 -8.41
CA ARG A 5 -14.38 -3.27 -8.27
C ARG A 5 -12.86 -3.47 -8.18
N ILE A 6 -12.38 -4.69 -8.44
CA ILE A 6 -10.96 -5.01 -8.45
C ILE A 6 -10.46 -5.03 -9.88
N THR A 7 -9.38 -4.30 -10.15
CA THR A 7 -8.70 -4.28 -11.44
C THR A 7 -7.35 -4.95 -11.34
N PHE A 8 -6.99 -5.73 -12.36
CA PHE A 8 -5.67 -6.33 -12.54
C PHE A 8 -4.95 -5.73 -13.74
N ALA A 9 -3.66 -5.47 -13.61
CA ALA A 9 -2.80 -5.04 -14.71
C ALA A 9 -1.50 -5.85 -14.74
N TRP A 10 -1.05 -6.20 -15.95
CA TRP A 10 0.24 -6.84 -16.22
C TRP A 10 0.92 -6.15 -17.41
N PRO A 11 1.79 -5.16 -17.16
CA PRO A 11 2.77 -4.69 -18.11
C PRO A 11 4.07 -5.48 -17.98
N GLY A 12 4.61 -5.91 -19.12
CA GLY A 12 5.89 -6.61 -19.19
C GLY A 12 5.77 -7.99 -19.81
N SER A 13 6.85 -8.75 -19.72
CA SER A 13 6.95 -10.06 -20.36
C SER A 13 6.10 -11.11 -19.64
N ASP A 14 5.57 -12.07 -20.39
CA ASP A 14 4.99 -13.32 -19.88
C ASP A 14 6.03 -14.47 -19.85
N THR A 15 7.26 -14.19 -20.29
CA THR A 15 8.36 -15.15 -20.33
C THR A 15 9.10 -15.20 -18.99
N PRO A 16 9.36 -16.40 -18.42
CA PRO A 16 10.12 -16.54 -17.19
C PRO A 16 11.53 -15.92 -17.28
N GLY A 17 11.93 -15.19 -16.24
CA GLY A 17 13.24 -14.54 -16.16
C GLY A 17 13.32 -13.17 -16.84
N GLU A 18 12.23 -12.70 -17.45
CA GLU A 18 12.14 -11.35 -18.00
C GLU A 18 11.42 -10.40 -17.03
N GLY A 19 11.71 -9.11 -17.18
CA GLY A 19 11.14 -8.05 -16.35
C GLY A 19 9.63 -7.92 -16.56
N HIS A 20 8.90 -7.78 -15.46
CA HIS A 20 7.46 -7.59 -15.44
C HIS A 20 7.02 -6.79 -14.20
N TYR A 21 5.77 -6.37 -14.27
CA TYR A 21 5.04 -5.70 -13.22
C TYR A 21 3.68 -6.37 -13.09
N TYR A 22 3.10 -6.35 -11.90
CA TYR A 22 1.66 -6.49 -11.79
C TYR A 22 1.09 -5.60 -10.70
N SER A 23 -0.17 -5.23 -10.88
CA SER A 23 -0.95 -4.64 -9.81
C SER A 23 -2.34 -5.23 -9.69
N VAL A 24 -2.79 -5.34 -8.44
CA VAL A 24 -4.16 -5.65 -8.06
C VAL A 24 -4.66 -4.45 -7.27
N LYS A 25 -5.57 -3.70 -7.86
CA LYS A 25 -6.11 -2.48 -7.25
C LYS A 25 -7.57 -2.69 -6.91
N GLY A 26 -7.88 -2.52 -5.64
CA GLY A 26 -9.23 -2.38 -5.14
C GLY A 26 -9.54 -0.92 -4.76
N PRO A 27 -10.75 -0.67 -4.27
CA PRO A 27 -11.15 0.68 -3.86
C PRO A 27 -10.44 1.20 -2.61
N THR A 28 -9.98 0.30 -1.75
CA THR A 28 -9.33 0.62 -0.47
C THR A 28 -7.89 0.14 -0.41
N PHE A 29 -7.38 -0.50 -1.46
CA PHE A 29 -6.05 -1.09 -1.43
C PHE A 29 -5.38 -1.13 -2.81
N LEU A 30 -4.05 -1.27 -2.79
CA LEU A 30 -3.21 -1.62 -3.91
C LEU A 30 -2.19 -2.68 -3.49
N ILE A 31 -2.07 -3.72 -4.32
CA ILE A 31 -0.93 -4.64 -4.32
C ILE A 31 -0.14 -4.32 -5.58
N GLU A 32 1.16 -4.10 -5.43
CA GLU A 32 2.06 -3.82 -6.53
C GLU A 32 3.30 -4.70 -6.42
N TYR A 33 3.77 -5.18 -7.57
CA TYR A 33 5.01 -5.90 -7.75
C TYR A 33 5.72 -5.38 -8.98
N ASP A 34 7.03 -5.25 -8.89
CA ASP A 34 7.89 -5.03 -10.05
C ASP A 34 9.22 -5.76 -9.89
N ASN A 35 9.85 -6.11 -11.01
CA ASN A 35 11.21 -6.62 -11.02
C ASN A 35 12.10 -6.15 -12.19
N PRO A 36 11.87 -5.04 -12.92
CA PRO A 36 12.62 -4.74 -14.15
C PRO A 36 14.13 -4.52 -13.93
N GLN A 37 14.57 -4.32 -12.69
CA GLN A 37 15.96 -4.04 -12.34
C GLN A 37 16.86 -5.29 -12.39
N ASN A 38 18.15 -5.07 -12.62
CA ASN A 38 19.20 -6.11 -12.57
C ASN A 38 18.90 -7.36 -13.41
N ARG A 39 18.29 -7.19 -14.59
CA ARG A 39 17.83 -8.31 -15.45
C ARG A 39 16.82 -9.20 -14.72
N ALA A 40 15.70 -8.62 -14.30
CA ALA A 40 14.62 -9.36 -13.62
C ALA A 40 14.98 -9.95 -12.25
N ASN A 41 16.11 -9.54 -11.66
CA ASN A 41 16.71 -10.19 -10.47
C ASN A 41 16.72 -9.28 -9.23
N HIS A 42 15.94 -8.20 -9.23
CA HIS A 42 15.69 -7.41 -8.04
C HIS A 42 14.22 -7.07 -8.01
N ILE A 43 13.56 -7.49 -6.94
CA ILE A 43 12.11 -7.40 -6.81
C ILE A 43 11.76 -6.28 -5.83
N HIS A 44 10.78 -5.46 -6.19
CA HIS A 44 10.06 -4.58 -5.29
C HIS A 44 8.62 -5.06 -5.16
N SER A 45 8.03 -4.86 -3.99
CA SER A 45 6.61 -5.12 -3.78
C SER A 45 6.06 -4.18 -2.72
N VAL A 46 4.84 -3.72 -2.94
CA VAL A 46 4.15 -2.80 -2.05
C VAL A 46 2.74 -3.32 -1.79
N TRP A 47 2.33 -3.27 -0.53
CA TRP A 47 0.94 -3.24 -0.13
C TRP A 47 0.63 -1.83 0.35
N ARG A 48 -0.43 -1.22 -0.19
CA ARG A 48 -0.90 0.10 0.23
C ARG A 48 -2.35 0.02 0.62
N ASP A 49 -2.65 0.46 1.84
CA ASP A 49 -4.00 0.69 2.32
C ASP A 49 -4.37 2.15 2.03
N PHE A 50 -5.39 2.40 1.22
CA PHE A 50 -5.84 3.77 0.92
C PHE A 50 -6.60 4.42 2.07
N THR A 51 -7.04 3.64 3.06
CA THR A 51 -7.79 4.12 4.23
C THR A 51 -6.88 4.52 5.40
N ASP A 52 -5.62 4.12 5.35
CA ASP A 52 -4.56 4.46 6.31
C ASP A 52 -3.27 4.85 5.57
N ASP A 53 -3.44 5.58 4.48
CA ASP A 53 -2.35 5.93 3.58
C ASP A 53 -1.47 7.02 4.18
N TRP A 54 -0.15 6.81 4.14
CA TRP A 54 0.89 7.66 4.74
C TRP A 54 0.95 7.71 6.26
N GLY A 55 0.07 6.99 6.97
CA GLY A 55 -0.18 7.20 8.38
C GLY A 55 -0.72 8.62 8.57
N GLU A 56 -1.88 8.83 9.16
CA GLU A 56 -1.88 9.08 10.59
C GLU A 56 -3.29 9.47 11.05
N ASP A 57 -3.50 9.31 12.36
CA ASP A 57 -3.77 10.53 13.12
C ASP A 57 -2.94 10.56 14.42
N LEU A 58 -1.60 10.46 14.33
CA LEU A 58 -0.71 10.55 15.51
C LEU A 58 -0.84 11.92 16.18
N LEU A 59 -1.31 12.93 15.45
CA LEU A 59 -1.64 14.25 15.98
C LEU A 59 -2.95 14.26 16.79
N ALA A 60 -4.03 13.61 16.36
CA ALA A 60 -5.22 13.42 17.20
C ALA A 60 -4.88 12.62 18.46
N TRP A 61 -4.00 11.64 18.33
CA TRP A 61 -3.46 10.90 19.46
C TRP A 61 -2.68 11.80 20.44
N HIS A 62 -1.85 12.70 19.92
CA HIS A 62 -1.10 13.67 20.71
C HIS A 62 -2.03 14.63 21.48
N TYR A 63 -3.09 15.16 20.86
CA TYR A 63 -4.05 16.04 21.53
C TYR A 63 -4.92 15.32 22.56
N ALA A 64 -5.38 14.10 22.25
CA ALA A 64 -6.16 13.29 23.19
C ALA A 64 -5.37 12.94 24.45
N SER A 65 -4.05 12.72 24.33
CA SER A 65 -3.17 12.36 25.45
C SER A 65 -2.69 13.57 26.27
N ALA A 66 -2.58 14.76 25.67
CA ALA A 66 -2.21 15.98 26.38
C ALA A 66 -3.31 16.48 27.34
N GLN A 67 -4.58 16.19 27.05
CA GLN A 67 -5.75 16.66 27.83
C GLN A 67 -6.10 15.77 29.04
N GLY A 68 -5.37 14.67 29.28
CA GLY A 68 -5.68 13.69 30.33
C GLY A 68 -5.10 13.97 31.72
N ARG A 69 -4.23 14.97 31.90
CA ARG A 69 -3.79 15.41 33.24
C ARG A 69 -4.60 16.61 33.68
N ARG A 70 -5.83 16.31 34.11
CA ARG A 70 -6.71 17.18 34.88
C ARG A 70 -5.95 17.63 36.14
N THR A 71 -5.45 18.85 36.15
CA THR A 71 -5.30 19.63 37.39
C THR A 71 -6.70 20.07 37.80
N GLU A 72 -7.37 19.24 38.59
CA GLU A 72 -8.46 19.70 39.45
C GLU A 72 -7.98 19.62 40.90
N ARG A 73 -7.83 20.83 41.46
CA ARG A 73 -7.76 21.29 42.85
C ARG A 73 -7.66 20.25 43.97
#